data_AF-A0A1C6L1A2-F1
#
_entry.id   AF-A0A1C6L1A2-F1
#
_cell.length_a   1.000
_cell.length_b   1.000
_cell.length_c   1.000
_cell.angle_alpha   90.00
_cell.angle_beta   90.00
_cell.angle_gamma   90.00
#
_symmetry.space_group_name_H-M   'P 1'
#
loop_
_entity.id
_entity.type
_entity.pdbx_description
1 polymer ?
#
loop_
_entity_poly.entity_id
_entity_poly.type
_entity_poly.pdbx_seq_one_letter_code
_entity_poly.pdbx_strand_id
1 'polypeptide(L)'
;MADANQYIADEVQPDLLKMEYSIKLEFDKCRIENSALLAKVELTRCMAELACLSLDKRIEEVRPYNKEVTGITYLRLTDTLKVLDELSDILYKGGYCDLNQSDNCKRGMAIIQRKLTDCDIISRAINESDKLNPAGDDE
;
A
#
# COMPACT_ATOMS: atom_id res chain seq x y z
N MET A 1 -18.97 -0.08 11.68
CA MET A 1 -18.20 -0.89 12.63
C MET A 1 -16.76 -0.77 12.16
N ALA A 2 -15.90 -0.03 12.87
CA ALA A 2 -14.53 0.17 12.42
C ALA A 2 -13.71 -1.00 12.93
N ASP A 3 -13.39 -1.94 12.04
CA ASP A 3 -12.38 -2.96 12.32
C ASP A 3 -10.99 -2.30 12.34
N ALA A 4 -9.98 -3.01 12.84
CA ALA A 4 -8.60 -2.51 12.87
C ALA A 4 -8.11 -2.01 11.50
N ASN A 5 -8.64 -2.58 10.40
CA ASN A 5 -8.30 -2.16 9.04
C ASN A 5 -8.81 -0.75 8.74
N GLN A 6 -10.02 -0.38 9.18
CA GLN A 6 -10.55 0.97 9.02
C GLN A 6 -9.70 2.00 9.79
N TYR A 7 -9.26 1.68 11.01
CA TYR A 7 -8.37 2.57 11.77
C TYR A 7 -7.06 2.80 11.01
N ILE A 8 -6.43 1.73 10.50
CA ILE A 8 -5.19 1.82 9.71
C ILE A 8 -5.44 2.62 8.42
N ALA A 9 -6.57 2.39 7.75
CA ALA A 9 -6.95 3.14 6.56
C ALA A 9 -7.04 4.64 6.86
N ASP A 10 -7.70 5.03 7.94
CA ASP A 10 -7.85 6.43 8.34
C ASP A 10 -6.51 7.10 8.68
N GLU A 11 -5.58 6.37 9.32
CA GLU A 11 -4.23 6.86 9.62
C GLU A 11 -3.35 7.08 8.38
N VAL A 12 -3.55 6.26 7.34
CA VAL A 12 -2.71 6.25 6.13
C VAL A 12 -3.31 7.09 5.00
N GLN A 13 -4.64 7.26 4.98
CA GLN A 13 -5.39 7.96 3.93
C GLN A 13 -4.84 9.37 3.61
N PRO A 14 -4.49 10.23 4.59
CA PRO A 14 -3.97 11.56 4.28
C PRO A 14 -2.66 11.52 3.49
N ASP A 15 -1.81 10.52 3.73
CA ASP A 15 -0.52 10.38 3.06
C ASP A 15 -0.67 9.70 1.69
N LEU A 16 -1.65 8.81 1.52
CA LEU A 16 -2.05 8.31 0.20
C LEU A 16 -2.54 9.45 -0.70
N LEU A 17 -3.36 10.36 -0.18
CA LEU A 17 -3.83 11.52 -0.95
C LEU A 17 -2.69 12.47 -1.34
N LYS A 18 -1.73 12.69 -0.45
CA LYS A 18 -0.51 13.47 -0.77
C LYS A 18 0.37 12.76 -1.80
N MET A 19 0.45 11.44 -1.73
CA MET A 19 1.20 10.63 -2.68
C MET A 19 0.55 10.67 -4.07
N GLU A 20 -0.77 10.50 -4.16
CA GLU A 20 -1.55 10.66 -5.40
C GLU A 20 -1.27 12.04 -6.02
N TYR A 21 -1.35 13.11 -5.21
CA TYR A 21 -1.06 14.46 -5.68
C TYR A 21 0.39 14.63 -6.15
N SER A 22 1.36 14.04 -5.44
CA SER A 22 2.77 14.09 -5.81
C SER A 22 3.03 13.40 -7.15
N ILE A 23 2.45 12.22 -7.36
CA ILE A 23 2.54 11.49 -8.64
C ILE A 23 1.92 12.31 -9.75
N LYS A 24 0.72 12.85 -9.53
CA LYS A 24 0.05 13.72 -10.51
C LYS A 24 0.94 14.90 -10.92
N LEU A 25 1.60 15.56 -9.97
CA LEU A 25 2.49 16.69 -10.28
C LEU A 25 3.66 16.28 -11.17
N GLU A 26 4.25 15.09 -10.96
CA GLU A 26 5.31 14.59 -11.85
C GLU A 26 4.76 14.26 -13.25
N PHE A 27 3.57 13.65 -13.32
CA PHE A 27 2.89 13.39 -14.59
C PHE A 27 2.55 14.68 -15.34
N ASP A 28 2.11 15.73 -14.63
CA ASP A 28 1.86 17.05 -15.21
C ASP A 28 3.14 17.66 -15.80
N LYS A 29 4.28 17.56 -15.10
CA LYS A 29 5.59 18.03 -15.62
C LYS A 29 6.01 17.28 -16.88
N CYS A 30 5.74 15.98 -16.93
CA CYS A 30 5.99 15.12 -18.08
C CYS A 30 4.94 15.26 -19.19
N ARG A 31 3.93 16.14 -19.03
CA ARG A 31 2.83 16.38 -19.97
C ARG A 31 2.04 15.10 -20.30
N ILE A 32 1.92 14.21 -19.32
CA ILE A 32 1.11 13.00 -19.45
C ILE A 32 -0.37 13.40 -19.43
N GLU A 33 -1.12 13.01 -20.46
CA GLU A 33 -2.56 13.22 -20.53
C GLU A 33 -3.29 12.41 -19.46
N ASN A 34 -4.43 12.90 -18.98
CA ASN A 34 -5.21 12.24 -17.91
C ASN A 34 -4.40 11.98 -16.63
N SER A 35 -3.41 12.82 -16.32
CA SER A 35 -2.48 12.69 -15.19
C SER A 35 -3.16 12.39 -13.84
N ALA A 36 -4.34 12.97 -13.58
CA ALA A 36 -5.09 12.71 -12.35
C ALA A 36 -5.61 11.26 -12.25
N LEU A 37 -6.15 10.70 -13.33
CA LEU A 37 -6.59 9.31 -13.34
C LEU A 37 -5.39 8.37 -13.25
N LEU A 38 -4.34 8.65 -14.03
CA LEU A 38 -3.13 7.83 -14.05
C LEU A 38 -2.41 7.86 -12.72
N ALA A 39 -2.43 8.97 -11.98
CA ALA A 39 -1.84 9.03 -10.65
C ALA A 39 -2.52 8.07 -9.67
N LYS A 40 -3.84 7.89 -9.77
CA LYS A 40 -4.58 6.90 -8.97
C LYS A 40 -4.21 5.47 -9.36
N VAL A 41 -4.12 5.20 -10.66
CA VAL A 41 -3.71 3.87 -11.17
C VAL A 41 -2.31 3.54 -10.68
N GLU A 42 -1.37 4.49 -10.81
CA GLU A 42 0.01 4.29 -10.38
C GLU A 42 0.14 4.12 -8.87
N LEU A 43 -0.57 4.94 -8.08
CA LEU A 43 -0.61 4.75 -6.64
C LEU A 43 -1.13 3.35 -6.28
N THR A 44 -2.19 2.89 -6.93
CA THR A 44 -2.75 1.55 -6.71
C THR A 44 -1.74 0.46 -7.05
N ARG A 45 -1.04 0.59 -8.18
CA ARG A 45 0.04 -0.31 -8.61
C ARG A 45 1.17 -0.35 -7.58
N CYS A 46 1.66 0.80 -7.14
CA CYS A 46 2.70 0.90 -6.12
C CYS A 46 2.26 0.28 -4.78
N MET A 47 1.01 0.44 -4.37
CA MET A 47 0.49 -0.17 -3.14
C MET A 47 0.40 -1.70 -3.25
N ALA A 48 0.00 -2.23 -4.40
CA ALA A 48 -0.02 -3.68 -4.66
C ALA A 48 1.40 -4.26 -4.68
N GLU A 49 2.36 -3.55 -5.27
CA GLU A 49 3.77 -3.91 -5.27
C GLU A 49 4.35 -3.90 -3.85
N LEU A 50 4.11 -2.83 -3.09
CA LEU A 50 4.52 -2.71 -1.69
C LEU A 50 3.97 -3.87 -0.85
N ALA A 51 2.70 -4.25 -1.04
CA ALA A 51 2.10 -5.36 -0.32
C ALA A 51 2.80 -6.69 -0.63
N CYS A 52 3.10 -6.95 -1.91
CA CYS A 52 3.84 -8.15 -2.31
C CYS A 52 5.24 -8.19 -1.69
N LEU A 53 6.00 -7.11 -1.83
CA LEU A 53 7.37 -7.01 -1.29
C LEU A 53 7.40 -7.12 0.24
N SER A 54 6.44 -6.49 0.92
CA SER A 54 6.36 -6.53 2.38
C SER A 54 6.04 -7.94 2.87
N LEU A 55 5.15 -8.66 2.19
CA LEU A 55 4.82 -10.05 2.54
C LEU A 55 6.00 -10.98 2.28
N ASP A 56 6.68 -10.84 1.14
CA ASP A 56 7.85 -11.64 0.79
C ASP A 56 8.96 -11.48 1.85
N LYS A 57 9.25 -10.23 2.22
CA LYS A 57 10.20 -9.92 3.30
C LYS A 57 9.78 -10.53 4.64
N ARG A 58 8.48 -10.45 4.98
CA ARG A 58 7.97 -11.01 6.24
C ARG A 58 8.08 -12.53 6.29
N ILE A 59 7.76 -13.19 5.18
CA ILE A 59 7.94 -14.65 5.04
C ILE A 59 9.42 -15.00 5.21
N GLU A 60 10.33 -14.25 4.59
CA GLU A 60 11.77 -14.47 4.72
C GLU A 60 12.26 -14.34 6.17
N GLU A 61 11.87 -13.26 6.86
CA GLU A 61 12.24 -13.01 8.26
C GLU A 61 11.72 -14.08 9.23
N VAL A 62 10.51 -14.60 9.00
CA VAL A 62 9.83 -15.52 9.92
C VAL A 62 10.15 -17.00 9.62
N ARG A 63 10.52 -17.33 8.38
CA ARG A 63 10.81 -18.70 7.93
C ARG A 63 11.75 -19.50 8.85
N PRO A 64 12.82 -18.92 9.44
CA PRO A 64 13.69 -19.64 10.37
C PRO A 64 12.97 -20.13 11.65
N TYR A 65 11.92 -19.43 12.06
CA TYR A 65 11.18 -19.68 13.31
C TYR A 65 9.88 -20.45 13.07
N ASN A 66 9.25 -20.26 11.90
CA ASN A 66 8.02 -20.93 11.52
C ASN A 66 8.04 -21.31 10.04
N LYS A 67 8.16 -22.61 9.75
CA LYS A 67 8.17 -23.13 8.37
C LYS A 67 6.81 -23.03 7.68
N GLU A 68 5.72 -22.98 8.45
CA GLU A 68 4.36 -22.87 7.94
C GLU A 68 4.00 -21.43 7.54
N VAL A 69 4.88 -20.46 7.76
CA VAL A 69 4.64 -19.06 7.36
C VAL A 69 4.37 -18.93 5.86
N THR A 70 4.86 -19.84 5.03
CA THR A 70 4.53 -19.89 3.59
C THR A 70 3.03 -20.11 3.33
N GLY A 71 2.28 -20.58 4.32
CA GLY A 71 0.83 -20.71 4.26
C GLY A 71 0.10 -19.38 4.08
N ILE A 72 0.73 -18.22 4.36
CA ILE A 72 0.12 -16.90 4.19
C ILE A 72 0.29 -16.33 2.77
N THR A 73 0.95 -17.04 1.86
CA THR A 73 1.21 -16.55 0.49
C THR A 73 -0.07 -16.24 -0.30
N TYR A 74 -1.23 -16.79 0.08
CA TYR A 74 -2.52 -16.42 -0.51
C TYR A 74 -2.89 -14.94 -0.32
N LEU A 75 -2.30 -14.25 0.66
CA LEU A 75 -2.47 -12.81 0.88
C LEU A 75 -1.65 -11.96 -0.11
N ARG A 76 -0.72 -12.58 -0.85
CA ARG A 76 0.14 -11.88 -1.81
C ARG A 76 -0.71 -11.40 -2.98
N LEU A 77 -0.72 -10.09 -3.23
CA LEU A 77 -1.48 -9.46 -4.31
C LEU A 77 -0.86 -9.65 -5.70
N THR A 78 -0.25 -10.82 -5.96
CA THR A 78 0.51 -11.12 -7.18
C THR A 78 -0.30 -10.91 -8.45
N ASP A 79 -1.50 -11.48 -8.49
CA ASP A 79 -2.33 -11.44 -9.70
C ASP A 79 -2.93 -10.04 -9.89
N THR A 80 -3.30 -9.36 -8.80
CA THR A 80 -3.69 -7.95 -8.83
C THR A 80 -2.57 -7.07 -9.37
N LEU A 81 -1.33 -7.26 -8.92
CA LEU A 81 -0.18 -6.50 -9.38
C LEU A 81 0.07 -6.72 -10.88
N LYS A 82 0.02 -7.96 -11.37
CA LYS A 82 0.16 -8.26 -12.80
C LYS A 82 -0.88 -7.54 -13.65
N VAL A 83 -2.15 -7.57 -13.22
CA VAL A 83 -3.22 -6.86 -13.93
C VAL A 83 -2.97 -5.35 -13.94
N LEU A 84 -2.48 -4.78 -12.83
CA LEU A 84 -2.16 -3.36 -12.75
C LEU A 84 -0.95 -2.98 -13.61
N ASP A 85 0.08 -3.83 -13.70
CA ASP A 85 1.23 -3.61 -14.59
C ASP A 85 0.80 -3.65 -16.07
N GLU A 86 0.01 -4.64 -16.48
CA GLU A 86 -0.55 -4.72 -17.84
C GLU A 86 -1.46 -3.53 -18.17
N LEU A 87 -2.29 -3.11 -17.21
CA LEU A 87 -3.15 -1.93 -17.35
C LEU A 87 -2.32 -0.67 -17.52
N SER A 88 -1.27 -0.50 -16.72
CA SER A 88 -0.33 0.62 -16.82
C SER A 88 0.33 0.67 -18.19
N ASP A 89 0.83 -0.45 -18.72
CA ASP A 89 1.45 -0.50 -20.05
C ASP A 89 0.48 -0.04 -21.16
N ILE A 90 -0.79 -0.42 -21.07
CA ILE A 90 -1.84 0.00 -22.00
C ILE A 90 -2.16 1.49 -21.87
N LEU A 91 -2.20 2.00 -20.64
CA LEU A 91 -2.63 3.37 -20.35
C LEU A 91 -1.53 4.42 -20.59
N TYR A 92 -0.26 4.09 -20.35
CA TYR A 92 0.83 5.05 -20.48
C TYR A 92 1.25 5.35 -21.93
N LYS A 93 0.91 4.49 -22.90
CA LYS A 93 1.07 4.70 -24.37
C LYS A 93 2.33 5.49 -24.80
N GLY A 94 3.48 5.26 -24.17
CA GLY A 94 4.76 5.89 -24.51
C GLY A 94 5.12 7.18 -23.74
N GLY A 95 4.28 7.66 -22.82
CA GLY A 95 4.64 8.70 -21.86
C GLY A 95 5.53 8.12 -20.77
N TYR A 96 6.80 8.52 -20.74
CA TYR A 96 7.75 8.09 -19.71
C TYR A 96 7.88 9.16 -18.61
N CYS A 97 7.65 8.75 -17.36
CA CYS A 97 7.91 9.56 -16.18
C CYS A 97 8.55 8.67 -15.11
N ASP A 98 9.83 8.92 -14.79
CA ASP A 98 10.52 8.18 -13.73
C ASP A 98 10.21 8.80 -12.36
N LEU A 99 9.21 8.25 -11.68
CA LEU A 99 8.84 8.67 -10.32
C LEU A 99 9.96 8.40 -9.30
N ASN A 100 10.93 7.52 -9.61
CA ASN A 100 12.11 7.29 -8.78
C ASN A 100 13.12 8.44 -8.83
N GLN A 101 12.90 9.48 -9.64
CA GLN A 101 13.65 10.73 -9.53
C GLN A 101 12.98 11.76 -8.63
N SER A 102 11.71 11.55 -8.25
CA SER A 102 10.96 12.50 -7.41
C SER A 102 11.23 12.25 -5.93
N ASP A 103 11.88 13.19 -5.27
CA ASP A 103 12.11 13.16 -3.82
C ASP A 103 10.79 13.14 -3.02
N ASN A 104 9.76 13.82 -3.54
CA ASN A 104 8.44 13.82 -2.93
C ASN A 104 7.80 12.43 -2.97
N CYS A 105 7.88 11.74 -4.11
CA CYS A 105 7.36 10.38 -4.24
C CYS A 105 8.12 9.40 -3.35
N LYS A 106 9.47 9.46 -3.34
CA LYS A 106 10.29 8.64 -2.44
C LYS A 106 9.93 8.83 -0.98
N ARG A 107 9.85 10.09 -0.54
CA ARG A 107 9.54 10.44 0.84
C ARG A 107 8.10 10.04 1.20
N GLY A 108 7.15 10.26 0.31
CA GLY A 108 5.75 9.86 0.49
C GLY A 108 5.63 8.35 0.69
N MET A 109 6.26 7.56 -0.18
CA MET A 109 6.26 6.11 -0.07
C MET A 109 6.91 5.62 1.23
N ALA A 110 8.05 6.21 1.62
CA ALA A 110 8.72 5.85 2.88
C ALA A 110 7.84 6.14 4.11
N ILE A 111 7.07 7.24 4.11
CA ILE A 111 6.12 7.56 5.19
C ILE A 111 4.98 6.53 5.24
N ILE A 112 4.39 6.21 4.08
CA ILE A 112 3.30 5.23 3.96
C ILE A 112 3.76 3.87 4.47
N GLN A 113 4.90 3.39 3.95
CA GLN A 113 5.48 2.11 4.38
C GLN A 113 5.74 2.10 5.88
N ARG A 114 6.34 3.16 6.44
CA ARG A 114 6.60 3.26 7.87
C ARG A 114 5.30 3.12 8.67
N LYS A 115 4.26 3.89 8.33
CA LYS A 115 2.97 3.84 9.04
C LYS A 115 2.31 2.47 8.99
N LEU A 116 2.34 1.80 7.84
CA LEU A 116 1.78 0.46 7.68
C LEU A 116 2.53 -0.62 8.47
N THR A 117 3.79 -0.36 8.84
CA THR A 117 4.63 -1.27 9.63
C THR A 117 4.84 -0.82 11.08
N ASP A 118 4.22 0.29 11.50
CA ASP A 118 4.44 0.88 12.81
C ASP A 118 3.68 0.10 13.89
N CYS A 119 4.42 -0.51 14.81
CA CYS A 119 3.85 -1.34 15.86
C CYS A 119 2.89 -0.57 16.77
N ASP A 120 3.11 0.72 17.01
CA ASP A 120 2.25 1.53 17.88
C ASP A 120 0.94 1.88 17.16
N ILE A 121 0.97 2.10 15.85
CA ILE A 121 -0.23 2.28 15.03
C ILE A 121 -1.04 0.99 14.98
N ILE A 122 -0.38 -0.14 14.69
CA ILE A 122 -1.05 -1.45 14.61
C ILE A 122 -1.64 -1.84 15.97
N SER A 123 -0.89 -1.68 17.06
CA SER A 123 -1.37 -2.01 18.41
C SER A 123 -2.57 -1.15 18.81
N ARG A 124 -2.56 0.15 18.48
CA ARG A 124 -3.72 1.02 18.72
C ARG A 124 -4.93 0.59 17.89
N ALA A 125 -4.73 0.24 16.63
CA ALA A 125 -5.80 -0.23 15.75
C ALA A 125 -6.48 -1.50 16.29
N ILE A 126 -5.69 -2.48 16.74
CA ILE A 126 -6.19 -3.71 17.37
C ILE A 126 -6.97 -3.38 18.65
N ASN A 127 -6.38 -2.59 19.54
CA ASN A 127 -7.01 -2.23 20.81
C ASN A 127 -8.34 -1.47 20.63
N GLU A 128 -8.43 -0.55 19.67
CA GLU A 128 -9.69 0.14 19.37
C GLU A 128 -10.73 -0.79 18.76
N SER A 129 -10.30 -1.73 17.90
CA SER A 129 -11.19 -2.78 17.37
C SER A 129 -11.76 -3.67 18.48
N ASP A 130 -10.92 -4.09 19.44
CA ASP A 130 -11.33 -4.96 20.56
C ASP A 130 -12.28 -4.26 21.54
N LYS A 131 -12.15 -2.93 21.74
CA LYS A 131 -13.11 -2.16 22.54
C LYS A 131 -14.50 -2.08 21.91
N LEU A 132 -14.56 -2.02 20.58
CA LEU A 132 -15.80 -1.92 19.82
C LEU A 132 -16.49 -3.28 19.66
N ASN A 133 -15.70 -4.36 19.73
CA ASN A 133 -16.15 -5.74 19.72
C ASN A 133 -15.54 -6.49 20.92
N PRO A 134 -15.95 -6.19 22.17
CA PRO A 134 -15.51 -7.00 23.29
C PRO A 134 -15.91 -8.43 22.99
N ALA A 135 -14.98 -9.38 23.07
CA ALA A 135 -15.33 -10.79 22.99
C ALA A 135 -16.47 -10.99 23.98
N GLY A 136 -17.65 -11.40 23.47
CA GLY A 136 -18.72 -11.82 24.35
C GLY A 136 -18.13 -12.91 25.23
N ASP A 137 -18.23 -12.73 26.54
CA ASP A 137 -18.08 -13.84 27.47
C ASP A 137 -19.21 -14.81 27.10
N ASP A 138 -18.92 -15.74 26.19
CA ASP A 138 -19.74 -16.93 25.96
C ASP A 138 -19.57 -17.83 27.20
N GLU A 139 -20.19 -17.43 28.31
CA GLU A 139 -20.53 -18.30 29.46
C GLU A 139 -22.04 -18.60 29.48
#